data_AF-A0A3Q3LCU1-F1
#
_entry.id   AF-A0A3Q3LCU1-F1
#
_cell.length_a   1.000
_cell.length_b   1.000
_cell.length_c   1.000
_cell.angle_alpha   90.00
_cell.angle_beta   90.00
_cell.angle_gamma   90.00
#
_symmetry.space_group_name_H-M   'P 1'
#
loop_
_entity.id
_entity.type
_entity.pdbx_description
1 polymer ?
#
loop_
_entity_poly.entity_id
_entity_poly.type
_entity_poly.pdbx_seq_one_letter_code
_entity_poly.pdbx_strand_id
1 'polypeptide(L)'
;MGIGIILGLCSFAVAIAETGVSLMPDIPFLSVSLSHNAFLECCYKPNKTSRWVKRSQYGSAFVGPYPVLFSDRIREGNLKKDGSFCDTLNFTSVTLNDTGLYQCRIDDNSLTLHTHGTYLQVYKPIEKTINLSENTKNRILTAEGILLLLCVLLPSATLLFKSKKLHELEKKKVQKEEENIYQGLNLDECCATYDQIECSQTRGPYQDVCNVVQEEDSIQLEKP
;
A
#
# COMPACT_ATOMS: atom_id res chain seq x y z
N MET A 1 -50.52 12.86 -37.87
CA MET A 1 -51.17 13.88 -37.01
C MET A 1 -51.80 13.14 -35.84
N GLY A 2 -51.40 13.22 -34.59
CA GLY A 2 -50.33 13.89 -33.86
C GLY A 2 -50.52 13.38 -32.43
N ILE A 3 -49.51 12.71 -31.88
CA ILE A 3 -49.57 12.15 -30.51
C ILE A 3 -49.23 13.29 -29.57
N GLY A 4 -50.23 13.80 -28.85
CA GLY A 4 -50.07 14.85 -27.85
C GLY A 4 -49.44 14.28 -26.58
N ILE A 5 -48.14 14.52 -26.40
CA ILE A 5 -47.43 14.24 -25.15
C ILE A 5 -47.56 15.47 -24.26
N ILE A 6 -48.40 15.39 -23.22
CA ILE A 6 -48.52 16.39 -22.17
C ILE A 6 -47.40 16.11 -21.15
N LEU A 7 -46.30 16.84 -21.27
CA LEU A 7 -45.24 16.90 -20.24
C LEU A 7 -45.65 17.94 -19.19
N GLY A 8 -46.34 17.49 -18.14
CA GLY A 8 -46.60 18.28 -16.94
C GLY A 8 -45.34 18.41 -16.10
N LEU A 9 -44.60 19.51 -16.27
CA LEU A 9 -43.47 19.90 -15.42
C LEU A 9 -43.99 20.27 -14.02
N CYS A 10 -43.83 19.36 -13.07
CA CYS A 10 -44.00 19.66 -11.65
C CYS A 10 -42.89 20.63 -11.21
N SER A 11 -43.21 21.91 -11.21
CA SER A 11 -42.38 22.95 -10.59
C SER A 11 -42.52 22.82 -9.08
N PHE A 12 -41.63 22.07 -8.45
CA PHE A 12 -41.44 22.15 -6.99
C PHE A 12 -40.74 23.47 -6.69
N ALA A 13 -41.52 24.55 -6.57
CA ALA A 13 -41.06 25.76 -5.91
C ALA A 13 -40.89 25.41 -4.42
N VAL A 14 -39.68 25.04 -4.03
CA VAL A 14 -39.31 24.94 -2.61
C VAL A 14 -39.29 26.37 -2.09
N ALA A 15 -40.38 26.77 -1.43
CA ALA A 15 -40.39 27.98 -0.63
C ALA A 15 -39.43 27.75 0.55
N ILE A 16 -38.19 28.21 0.40
CA ILE A 16 -37.27 28.34 1.52
C ILE A 16 -37.86 29.48 2.36
N ALA A 17 -38.38 29.15 3.54
CA ALA A 17 -38.72 30.16 4.52
C ALA A 17 -37.43 30.92 4.85
N GLU A 18 -37.29 32.14 4.34
CA GLU A 18 -36.23 33.05 4.75
C GLU A 18 -36.45 33.36 6.24
N THR A 19 -35.69 32.68 7.08
CA THR A 19 -35.53 33.07 8.48
C THR A 19 -34.90 34.46 8.47
N GLY A 20 -35.49 35.42 9.19
CA GLY A 20 -35.00 36.80 9.28
C GLY A 20 -33.63 36.97 9.95
N VAL A 21 -32.87 35.89 10.14
CA VAL A 21 -31.54 35.83 10.73
C VAL A 21 -30.54 35.38 9.66
N SER A 22 -29.59 36.25 9.35
CA SER A 22 -28.43 35.96 8.51
C SER A 22 -27.28 35.49 9.39
N LEU A 23 -26.81 34.27 9.12
CA LEU A 23 -25.66 33.67 9.79
C LEU A 23 -24.39 33.95 9.01
N MET A 24 -23.34 34.37 9.72
CA MET A 24 -22.00 34.44 9.15
C MET A 24 -21.34 33.04 9.16
N PRO A 25 -20.30 32.83 8.33
CA PRO A 25 -19.55 31.59 8.36
C PRO A 25 -18.77 31.45 9.68
N ASP A 26 -18.96 30.32 10.36
CA ASP A 26 -18.16 29.92 11.53
C ASP A 26 -16.86 29.25 11.06
N ILE A 27 -15.85 29.20 11.94
CA ILE A 27 -14.65 28.37 11.68
C ILE A 27 -15.08 26.89 11.80
N PRO A 28 -14.95 26.06 10.76
CA PRO A 28 -15.54 24.71 10.78
C PRO A 28 -14.81 23.77 11.74
N PHE A 29 -13.50 23.96 11.92
CA PHE A 29 -12.66 23.04 12.68
C PHE A 29 -11.52 23.79 13.38
N LEU A 30 -11.28 23.47 14.64
CA LEU A 30 -10.20 24.01 15.44
C LEU A 30 -9.51 22.90 16.24
N SER A 31 -8.20 22.77 16.10
CA SER A 31 -7.40 21.76 16.82
C SER A 31 -6.47 22.43 17.83
N VAL A 32 -6.54 22.01 19.09
CA VAL A 32 -5.82 22.64 20.20
C VAL A 32 -5.18 21.58 21.09
N SER A 33 -3.94 21.82 21.51
CA SER A 33 -3.24 20.95 22.46
C SER A 33 -3.86 21.04 23.86
N LEU A 34 -3.78 19.95 24.61
CA LEU A 34 -4.21 19.90 26.01
C LEU A 34 -3.64 21.08 26.83
N SER A 35 -4.46 21.63 27.72
CA SER A 35 -4.13 22.74 28.61
C SER A 35 -3.79 24.08 27.95
N HIS A 36 -4.05 24.22 26.64
CA HIS A 36 -3.93 25.50 25.94
C HIS A 36 -5.27 26.24 25.88
N ASN A 37 -5.20 27.50 25.45
CA ASN A 37 -6.38 28.33 25.28
C ASN A 37 -7.05 28.03 23.94
N ALA A 38 -8.37 28.09 23.90
CA ALA A 38 -9.15 27.97 22.66
C ALA A 38 -10.18 29.10 22.59
N PHE A 39 -10.38 29.64 21.40
CA PHE A 39 -11.33 30.71 21.16
C PHE A 39 -12.28 30.31 20.04
N LEU A 40 -13.58 30.35 20.33
CA LEU A 40 -14.64 30.09 19.37
C LEU A 40 -15.53 31.33 19.29
N GLU A 41 -16.05 31.62 18.11
CA GLU A 41 -17.02 32.70 17.89
C GLU A 41 -18.12 32.24 16.94
N CYS A 42 -19.32 32.77 17.12
CA CYS A 42 -20.44 32.59 16.21
C CYS A 42 -21.06 33.98 15.95
N CYS A 43 -21.20 34.34 14.68
CA CYS A 43 -21.64 35.69 14.30
C CYS A 43 -22.98 35.64 13.54
N TYR A 44 -23.87 36.56 13.88
CA TYR A 44 -25.21 36.62 13.29
C TYR A 44 -25.77 38.05 13.24
N LYS A 45 -26.75 38.25 12.36
CA LYS A 45 -27.54 39.49 12.20
C LYS A 45 -29.02 39.13 12.03
N PRO A 46 -29.97 39.88 12.61
CA PRO A 46 -29.84 40.96 13.60
C PRO A 46 -29.54 40.45 15.02
N ASN A 47 -29.41 41.36 15.99
CA ASN A 47 -29.19 40.98 17.40
C ASN A 47 -30.34 40.12 17.93
N LYS A 48 -29.99 38.97 18.51
CA LYS A 48 -30.89 37.98 19.08
C LYS A 48 -30.20 37.30 20.26
N THR A 49 -30.98 36.70 21.14
CA THR A 49 -30.46 35.90 22.25
C THR A 49 -29.91 34.59 21.68
N SER A 50 -28.60 34.37 21.83
CA SER A 50 -27.98 33.08 21.52
C SER A 50 -27.53 32.36 22.78
N ARG A 51 -27.41 31.03 22.68
CA ARG A 51 -26.91 30.15 23.73
C ARG A 51 -25.96 29.14 23.13
N TRP A 52 -24.81 28.92 23.78
CA TRP A 52 -23.88 27.89 23.36
C TRP A 52 -24.39 26.48 23.68
N VAL A 53 -24.34 25.62 22.67
CA VAL A 53 -24.61 24.20 22.81
C VAL A 53 -23.45 23.37 22.28
N LYS A 54 -23.22 22.23 22.92
CA LYS A 54 -22.19 21.26 22.55
C LYS A 54 -22.81 19.92 22.17
N ARG A 55 -22.29 19.32 21.11
CA ARG A 55 -22.55 17.93 20.72
C ARG A 55 -21.23 17.16 20.83
N SER A 56 -21.17 16.19 21.74
CA SER A 56 -19.99 15.34 21.93
C SER A 56 -20.16 14.05 21.16
N GLN A 57 -19.07 13.50 20.63
CA GLN A 57 -19.08 12.17 20.02
C GLN A 57 -18.70 11.13 21.07
N TYR A 58 -19.55 10.11 21.25
CA TYR A 58 -19.25 8.96 22.10
C TYR A 58 -19.40 7.68 21.25
N GLY A 59 -18.27 7.14 20.79
CA GLY A 59 -18.26 6.06 19.80
C GLY A 59 -18.82 6.51 18.45
N SER A 60 -19.80 5.76 17.93
CA SER A 60 -20.48 6.09 16.66
C SER A 60 -21.67 7.06 16.81
N ALA A 61 -22.10 7.34 18.04
CA ALA A 61 -23.25 8.19 18.31
C ALA A 61 -22.83 9.61 18.69
N PHE A 62 -23.58 10.61 18.19
CA PHE A 62 -23.50 11.97 18.70
C PHE A 62 -24.44 12.12 19.89
N VAL A 63 -23.91 12.64 20.99
CA VAL A 63 -24.63 12.87 22.23
C VAL A 63 -24.82 14.38 22.41
N GLY A 64 -26.06 14.83 22.61
CA GLY A 64 -26.44 16.25 22.74
C GLY A 64 -27.53 16.66 21.75
N PRO A 65 -27.82 17.97 21.59
CA PRO A 65 -27.07 19.11 22.10
C PRO A 65 -27.29 19.36 23.60
N TYR A 66 -26.19 19.61 24.33
CA TYR A 66 -26.20 20.03 25.73
C TYR A 66 -25.81 21.49 25.86
N PRO A 67 -26.41 22.26 26.79
CA PRO A 67 -25.92 23.61 27.07
C PRO A 67 -24.47 23.55 27.57
N VAL A 68 -23.64 24.49 27.11
CA VAL A 68 -22.27 24.60 27.61
C VAL A 68 -22.30 25.06 29.07
N LEU A 69 -21.57 24.35 29.94
CA LEU A 69 -21.44 24.71 31.34
C LEU A 69 -20.29 25.71 31.51
N PHE A 70 -20.65 26.94 31.86
CA PHE A 70 -19.67 27.99 32.15
C PHE A 70 -18.98 27.72 33.48
N SER A 71 -17.68 28.00 33.53
CA SER A 71 -16.82 27.79 34.70
C SER A 71 -15.65 28.76 34.64
N ASP A 72 -14.78 28.76 35.65
CA ASP A 72 -13.56 29.59 35.59
C ASP A 72 -12.69 29.30 34.36
N ARG A 73 -12.80 28.08 33.81
CA ARG A 73 -12.11 27.64 32.59
C ARG A 73 -12.79 28.06 31.28
N ILE A 74 -14.11 28.27 31.30
CA ILE A 74 -14.92 28.49 30.09
C ILE A 74 -15.75 29.76 30.29
N ARG A 75 -15.42 30.81 29.55
CA ARG A 75 -16.03 32.13 29.66
C ARG A 75 -16.77 32.49 28.38
N GLU A 76 -17.94 33.07 28.56
CA GLU A 76 -18.71 33.69 27.48
C GLU A 76 -18.36 35.17 27.38
N GLY A 77 -18.41 35.70 26.16
CA GLY A 77 -18.28 37.12 25.89
C GLY A 77 -18.98 37.48 24.59
N ASN A 78 -19.28 38.76 24.39
CA ASN A 78 -19.97 39.23 23.20
C ASN A 78 -19.15 40.31 22.51
N LEU A 79 -19.02 40.21 21.19
CA LEU A 79 -18.32 41.15 20.33
C LEU A 79 -19.28 41.71 19.29
N LYS A 80 -19.06 42.97 18.89
CA LYS A 80 -19.71 43.55 17.72
C LYS A 80 -18.69 43.75 16.63
N LYS A 81 -18.91 43.15 15.47
CA LYS A 81 -17.99 43.20 14.32
C LYS A 81 -18.77 43.58 13.09
N ASP A 82 -18.43 44.70 12.46
CA ASP A 82 -19.01 45.14 11.18
C ASP A 82 -20.56 45.03 11.11
N GLY A 83 -21.24 45.51 12.16
CA GLY A 83 -22.70 45.46 12.31
C GLY A 83 -23.30 44.08 12.58
N SER A 84 -22.49 43.03 12.77
CA SER A 84 -22.88 41.71 13.30
C SER A 84 -22.64 41.62 14.80
N PHE A 85 -23.48 40.81 15.44
CA PHE A 85 -23.35 40.41 16.84
C PHE A 85 -22.66 39.05 16.84
N CYS A 86 -21.58 38.94 17.61
CA CYS A 86 -20.78 37.73 17.68
C CYS A 86 -20.70 37.29 19.14
N ASP A 87 -21.23 36.12 19.44
CA ASP A 87 -21.04 35.51 20.75
C ASP A 87 -19.78 34.67 20.72
N THR A 88 -18.99 34.75 21.78
CA THR A 88 -17.65 34.20 21.87
C THR A 88 -17.54 33.26 23.07
N LEU A 89 -16.82 32.17 22.88
CA LEU A 89 -16.55 31.17 23.90
C LEU A 89 -15.04 31.00 24.03
N ASN A 90 -14.53 31.40 25.20
CA ASN A 90 -13.10 31.38 25.48
C ASN A 90 -12.78 30.33 26.54
N PHE A 91 -11.91 29.38 26.17
CA PHE A 91 -11.37 28.37 27.04
C PHE A 91 -9.98 28.82 27.51
N THR A 92 -9.79 28.97 28.81
CA THR A 92 -8.47 29.29 29.39
C THR A 92 -7.56 28.08 29.51
N SER A 93 -8.12 26.87 29.58
CA SER A 93 -7.36 25.62 29.57
C SER A 93 -8.26 24.48 29.14
N VAL A 94 -8.10 24.03 27.89
CA VAL A 94 -8.87 22.92 27.31
C VAL A 94 -8.47 21.56 27.89
N THR A 95 -9.45 20.68 28.04
CA THR A 95 -9.30 19.27 28.44
C THR A 95 -9.78 18.33 27.34
N LEU A 96 -9.38 17.06 27.37
CA LEU A 96 -9.81 16.09 26.35
C LEU A 96 -11.34 15.98 26.23
N ASN A 97 -12.03 16.12 27.36
CA ASN A 97 -13.50 16.09 27.42
C ASN A 97 -14.15 17.30 26.74
N ASP A 98 -13.41 18.38 26.51
CA ASP A 98 -13.91 19.58 25.83
C ASP A 98 -14.04 19.36 24.31
N THR A 99 -13.54 18.25 23.76
CA THR A 99 -13.72 17.86 22.36
C THR A 99 -15.19 17.71 21.98
N GLY A 100 -15.59 18.28 20.85
CA GLY A 100 -16.95 18.20 20.32
C GLY A 100 -17.31 19.31 19.34
N LEU A 101 -18.52 19.24 18.81
CA LEU A 101 -19.10 20.27 17.94
C LEU A 101 -19.79 21.34 18.80
N TYR A 102 -19.32 22.58 18.71
CA TYR A 102 -19.91 23.74 19.38
C TYR A 102 -20.74 24.55 18.39
N GLN A 103 -21.98 24.85 18.75
CA GLN A 103 -22.91 25.62 17.93
C GLN A 103 -23.61 26.66 18.79
N CYS A 104 -23.94 27.81 18.19
CA CYS A 104 -24.84 28.75 18.82
C CYS A 104 -26.28 28.39 18.45
N ARG A 105 -27.13 28.32 19.47
CA ARG A 105 -28.58 28.19 19.32
C ARG A 105 -29.19 29.57 19.47
N ILE A 106 -29.77 30.08 18.40
CA ILE A 106 -30.46 31.36 18.35
C ILE A 106 -31.95 31.07 18.40
N ASP A 107 -32.64 31.62 19.40
CA ASP A 107 -34.09 31.48 19.52
C ASP A 107 -34.76 32.73 18.89
N ASP A 108 -35.51 32.54 17.80
CA ASP A 108 -36.25 33.62 17.12
C ASP A 108 -37.75 33.32 17.10
N ASN A 109 -38.47 33.90 18.06
CA ASN A 109 -39.94 33.88 18.27
C ASN A 109 -40.60 32.48 18.29
N SER A 110 -40.49 31.70 17.21
CA SER A 110 -41.02 30.34 17.04
C SER A 110 -40.02 29.33 16.44
N LEU A 111 -38.84 29.78 15.98
CA LEU A 111 -37.83 28.93 15.36
C LEU A 111 -36.53 28.94 16.17
N THR A 112 -35.96 27.76 16.36
CA THR A 112 -34.66 27.59 16.99
C THR A 112 -33.64 27.29 15.89
N LEU A 113 -32.76 28.24 15.65
CA LEU A 113 -31.76 28.16 14.60
C LEU A 113 -30.41 27.77 15.19
N HIS A 114 -29.71 26.85 14.54
CA HIS A 114 -28.36 26.46 14.92
C HIS A 114 -27.38 27.00 13.89
N THR A 115 -26.27 27.58 14.36
CA THR A 115 -25.18 27.98 13.47
C THR A 115 -24.45 26.76 12.90
N HIS A 116 -23.62 26.97 11.87
CA HIS A 116 -22.81 25.93 11.25
C HIS A 116 -21.95 25.20 12.29
N GLY A 117 -21.39 25.96 13.22
CA GLY A 117 -20.63 25.47 14.36
C GLY A 117 -19.15 25.22 14.07
N THR A 118 -18.41 25.03 15.15
CA THR A 118 -16.98 24.71 15.13
C THR A 118 -16.75 23.38 15.82
N TYR A 119 -16.12 22.44 15.13
CA TYR A 119 -15.64 21.22 15.76
C TYR A 119 -14.30 21.48 16.45
N LEU A 120 -14.31 21.49 17.78
CA LEU A 120 -13.10 21.62 18.60
C LEU A 120 -12.52 20.23 18.85
N GLN A 121 -11.29 19.99 18.39
CA GLN A 121 -10.52 18.79 18.67
C GLN A 121 -9.41 19.10 19.67
N VAL A 122 -9.51 18.53 20.87
CA VAL A 122 -8.45 18.63 21.87
C VAL A 122 -7.57 17.39 21.78
N TYR A 123 -6.27 17.57 21.59
CA TYR A 123 -5.34 16.45 21.47
C TYR A 123 -4.21 16.55 22.49
N LYS A 124 -3.72 15.39 22.93
CA LYS A 124 -2.47 15.31 23.69
C LYS A 124 -1.33 15.16 22.67
N PRO A 125 -0.36 16.10 22.62
CA PRO A 125 0.79 15.95 21.74
C PRO A 125 1.55 14.69 22.13
N ILE A 126 1.98 13.93 21.12
CA ILE A 126 2.81 12.74 21.36
C ILE A 126 4.20 13.24 21.79
N GLU A 127 4.59 12.88 23.01
CA GLU A 127 5.95 13.10 23.48
C GLU A 127 6.89 12.24 22.64
N LYS A 128 7.79 12.88 21.88
CA LYS A 128 8.82 12.18 21.13
C LYS A 128 9.80 11.56 22.15
N THR A 129 9.70 10.26 22.39
CA THR A 129 10.58 9.53 23.31
C THR A 129 12.06 9.60 22.90
N ILE A 130 12.34 9.91 21.63
CA ILE A 130 13.70 10.01 21.10
C ILE A 130 13.82 11.35 20.37
N ASN A 131 14.54 12.29 20.97
CA ASN A 131 14.83 13.57 20.36
C ASN A 131 15.99 13.41 19.35
N LEU A 132 15.70 12.76 18.22
CA LEU A 132 16.68 12.55 17.17
C LEU A 132 16.86 13.83 16.35
N SER A 133 18.10 14.31 16.28
CA SER A 133 18.47 15.37 15.35
C SER A 133 18.12 14.95 13.91
N GLU A 134 17.78 15.91 13.06
CA GLU A 134 17.41 15.65 11.66
C GLU A 134 18.54 14.93 10.90
N ASN A 135 19.79 15.27 11.20
CA ASN A 135 20.96 14.58 10.66
C ASN A 135 21.00 13.09 11.06
N THR A 136 20.65 12.76 12.31
CA THR A 136 20.59 11.36 12.76
C THR A 136 19.51 10.57 12.03
N LYS A 137 18.36 11.19 11.72
CA LYS A 137 17.29 10.54 10.94
C LYS A 137 17.74 10.21 9.53
N ASN A 138 18.38 11.17 8.86
CA ASN A 138 18.88 10.99 7.49
C ASN A 138 19.96 9.90 7.44
N ARG A 139 20.83 9.83 8.45
CA ARG A 139 21.83 8.77 8.56
C ARG A 139 21.21 7.38 8.76
N ILE A 140 20.20 7.25 9.62
CA ILE A 140 19.50 5.98 9.83
C ILE A 140 18.82 5.53 8.53
N LEU A 141 18.07 6.43 7.86
CA LEU A 141 17.40 6.13 6.60
C LEU A 141 18.39 5.69 5.51
N THR A 142 19.54 6.37 5.43
CA THR A 142 20.59 6.02 4.45
C THR A 142 21.23 4.68 4.78
N ALA A 143 21.49 4.39 6.06
CA ALA A 143 22.07 3.11 6.48
C ALA A 143 21.11 1.93 6.22
N GLU A 144 19.82 2.11 6.50
CA GLU A 144 18.78 1.12 6.18
C GLU A 144 18.69 0.87 4.67
N GLY A 145 18.73 1.94 3.86
CA GLY A 145 18.75 1.83 2.41
C GLY A 145 19.96 1.05 1.88
N ILE A 146 21.17 1.31 2.40
CA ILE A 146 22.38 0.58 2.03
C ILE A 146 22.30 -0.88 2.45
N LEU A 147 21.78 -1.16 3.66
CA LEU A 147 21.63 -2.53 4.16
C LEU A 147 20.68 -3.34 3.27
N LEU A 148 19.52 -2.78 2.93
CA LEU A 148 18.55 -3.43 2.04
C LEU A 148 19.14 -3.67 0.64
N LEU A 149 19.90 -2.71 0.10
CA LEU A 149 20.58 -2.87 -1.18
C LEU A 149 21.58 -4.05 -1.14
N LEU A 150 22.40 -4.13 -0.10
CA LEU A 150 23.36 -5.23 0.06
C LEU A 150 22.66 -6.58 0.22
N CYS A 151 21.54 -6.63 0.95
CA CYS A 151 20.72 -7.84 1.11
C CYS A 151 20.17 -8.36 -0.22
N VAL A 152 19.99 -7.52 -1.25
CA VAL A 152 19.55 -7.96 -2.58
C VAL A 152 20.75 -8.27 -3.49
N LEU A 153 21.76 -7.40 -3.50
CA LEU A 153 22.91 -7.52 -4.41
C LEU A 153 23.79 -8.72 -4.09
N LEU A 154 24.05 -9.00 -2.80
CA LEU A 154 24.91 -10.11 -2.39
C LEU A 154 24.37 -11.49 -2.83
N PRO A 155 23.13 -11.89 -2.48
CA PRO A 155 22.60 -13.17 -2.95
C PRO A 155 22.49 -13.22 -4.47
N SER A 156 22.08 -12.13 -5.13
CA SER A 156 22.02 -12.06 -6.60
C SER A 156 23.38 -12.30 -7.25
N ALA A 157 24.44 -11.64 -6.76
CA ALA A 157 25.79 -11.84 -7.26
C ALA A 157 26.28 -13.27 -7.01
N THR A 158 26.05 -13.83 -5.81
CA THR A 158 26.48 -15.22 -5.51
C THR A 158 25.80 -16.26 -6.40
N LEU A 159 24.51 -16.07 -6.73
CA LEU A 159 23.79 -16.92 -7.67
C LEU A 159 24.35 -16.81 -9.08
N LEU A 160 24.64 -15.59 -9.55
CA LEU A 160 25.25 -15.37 -10.87
C LEU A 160 26.67 -15.96 -10.98
N PHE A 161 27.48 -15.88 -9.92
CA PHE A 161 28.81 -16.50 -9.93
C PHE A 161 28.73 -18.03 -9.93
N LYS A 162 27.79 -18.61 -9.18
CA LYS A 162 27.55 -20.06 -9.20
C LYS A 162 27.08 -20.54 -10.56
N SER A 163 26.15 -19.82 -11.21
CA SER A 163 25.66 -20.21 -12.53
C SER A 163 26.75 -20.11 -13.60
N LYS A 164 27.54 -19.04 -13.60
CA LYS A 164 28.70 -18.91 -14.51
C LYS A 164 29.71 -20.03 -14.31
N LYS A 165 30.03 -20.38 -13.05
CA LYS A 165 30.94 -21.48 -12.74
C LYS A 165 30.40 -22.83 -13.24
N LEU A 166 29.11 -23.08 -13.06
CA LEU A 166 28.47 -24.31 -13.53
C LEU A 166 28.48 -24.40 -15.06
N HIS A 167 28.14 -23.31 -15.75
CA HIS A 167 28.18 -23.23 -17.21
C HIS A 167 29.59 -23.46 -17.78
N GLU A 168 30.63 -22.89 -17.17
CA GLU A 168 32.02 -23.14 -17.58
C GLU A 168 32.45 -24.61 -17.36
N LEU A 169 31.98 -25.23 -16.28
CA LEU A 169 32.24 -26.65 -16.02
C LEU A 169 31.50 -27.55 -17.03
N GLU A 170 30.26 -27.23 -17.36
CA GLU A 170 29.48 -27.93 -18.39
C GLU A 170 30.14 -27.80 -19.76
N LYS A 171 30.57 -26.59 -20.15
CA LYS A 171 31.29 -26.36 -21.41
C LYS A 171 32.57 -27.20 -21.50
N LYS A 172 33.36 -27.25 -20.42
CA LYS A 172 34.56 -28.10 -20.35
C LYS A 172 34.24 -29.59 -20.41
N LYS A 173 33.12 -30.02 -19.82
CA LYS A 173 32.66 -31.41 -19.89
C LYS A 173 32.28 -31.78 -21.32
N VAL A 174 31.51 -30.95 -22.01
CA VAL A 174 31.13 -31.15 -23.42
C VAL A 174 32.35 -31.21 -24.31
N GLN A 175 33.31 -30.28 -24.15
CA GLN A 175 34.55 -30.28 -24.93
C GLN A 175 35.37 -31.57 -24.71
N LYS A 176 35.46 -32.05 -23.46
CA LYS A 176 36.15 -33.32 -23.15
C LYS A 176 35.41 -34.54 -23.75
N GLU A 177 34.09 -34.49 -23.81
CA GLU A 177 33.27 -35.56 -24.40
C GLU A 177 33.40 -35.57 -25.94
N GLU A 178 33.45 -34.40 -26.58
CA GLU A 178 33.75 -34.23 -28.01
C GLU A 178 35.18 -34.68 -28.40
N GLU A 179 36.15 -34.53 -27.51
CA GLU A 179 37.51 -35.08 -27.72
C GLU A 179 37.56 -36.60 -27.49
N ASN A 180 36.73 -37.14 -26.57
CA ASN A 180 36.67 -38.57 -26.25
C ASN A 180 35.88 -39.44 -27.25
N ILE A 181 35.04 -38.86 -28.13
CA ILE A 181 34.34 -39.62 -29.19
C ILE A 181 35.25 -40.07 -30.34
N TYR A 182 36.48 -39.57 -30.43
CA TYR A 182 37.53 -40.07 -31.34
C TYR A 182 38.54 -40.98 -30.65
N GLN A 183 38.55 -40.98 -29.31
CA GLN A 183 39.17 -42.01 -28.48
C GLN A 183 38.15 -43.11 -28.17
N GLY A 184 37.46 -43.56 -29.21
CA GLY A 184 36.78 -44.85 -29.17
C GLY A 184 37.86 -45.92 -28.98
N LEU A 185 37.76 -46.65 -27.87
CA LEU A 185 38.65 -47.73 -27.44
C LEU A 185 39.88 -47.28 -26.63
N ASN A 186 39.78 -47.46 -25.31
CA ASN A 186 40.94 -47.54 -24.43
C ASN A 186 41.74 -48.81 -24.82
N LEU A 187 42.75 -48.67 -25.67
CA LEU A 187 43.59 -49.79 -26.15
C LEU A 187 44.29 -50.54 -25.00
N ASP A 188 44.49 -49.88 -23.86
CA ASP A 188 45.08 -50.50 -22.65
C ASP A 188 44.14 -51.54 -22.01
N GLU A 189 42.84 -51.49 -22.30
CA GLU A 189 41.82 -52.41 -21.76
C GLU A 189 41.52 -53.58 -22.72
N CYS A 190 41.86 -53.46 -24.01
CA CYS A 190 41.66 -54.53 -25.00
C CYS A 190 42.79 -55.56 -25.07
N CYS A 191 43.97 -55.29 -24.51
CA CYS A 191 45.09 -56.24 -24.53
C CYS A 191 44.86 -57.48 -23.63
N ALA A 192 43.97 -57.42 -22.64
CA ALA A 192 43.74 -58.57 -21.75
C ALA A 192 42.80 -59.63 -22.34
N THR A 193 41.99 -59.30 -23.35
CA THR A 193 40.96 -60.22 -23.90
C THR A 193 41.40 -60.87 -25.21
N TYR A 194 42.24 -60.21 -26.01
CA TYR A 194 42.75 -60.78 -27.27
C TYR A 194 43.85 -61.83 -27.06
N ASP A 195 44.60 -61.76 -25.95
CA ASP A 195 45.62 -62.77 -25.61
C ASP A 195 45.03 -64.11 -25.12
N GLN A 196 43.71 -64.21 -24.95
CA GLN A 196 43.05 -65.45 -24.51
C GLN A 196 42.39 -66.26 -25.63
N ILE A 197 42.45 -65.81 -26.89
CA ILE A 197 42.00 -66.63 -28.03
C ILE A 197 43.20 -67.41 -28.57
N GLU A 198 43.68 -68.39 -27.80
CA GLU A 198 44.49 -69.46 -28.38
C GLU A 198 43.56 -70.36 -29.20
N CYS A 199 43.83 -70.51 -30.51
CA CYS A 199 43.32 -71.64 -31.27
C CYS A 199 43.83 -72.91 -30.58
N SER A 200 42.97 -73.61 -29.85
CA SER A 200 43.30 -74.87 -29.20
C SER A 200 43.81 -75.87 -30.26
N GLN A 201 45.13 -76.05 -30.32
CA GLN A 201 45.77 -77.11 -31.07
C GLN A 201 45.42 -78.45 -30.42
N THR A 202 44.31 -79.06 -30.82
CA THR A 202 44.13 -80.52 -30.81
C THR A 202 42.83 -80.94 -31.52
N ARG A 203 42.84 -80.93 -32.87
CA ARG A 203 42.44 -82.07 -33.74
C ARG A 203 42.22 -81.65 -35.20
N GLY A 204 43.01 -82.28 -36.08
CA GLY A 204 42.64 -82.57 -37.47
C GLY A 204 43.42 -81.82 -38.55
N PRO A 205 44.29 -82.48 -39.34
CA PRO A 205 44.82 -81.89 -40.58
C PRO A 205 43.70 -81.84 -41.63
N TYR A 206 43.66 -80.74 -42.37
CA TYR A 206 43.00 -80.54 -43.67
C TYR A 206 42.04 -81.65 -44.13
N GLN A 207 40.75 -81.34 -44.11
CA GLN A 207 39.76 -82.02 -44.94
C GLN A 207 39.41 -81.10 -46.11
N ASP A 208 40.04 -81.36 -47.26
CA ASP A 208 39.66 -80.77 -48.54
C ASP A 208 38.24 -81.21 -48.86
N VAL A 209 37.27 -80.30 -48.71
CA VAL A 209 35.94 -80.46 -49.32
C VAL A 209 35.99 -79.80 -50.68
N CYS A 210 36.46 -80.57 -51.66
CA CYS A 210 36.25 -80.26 -53.06
C CYS A 210 34.76 -80.46 -53.39
N ASN A 211 34.23 -79.57 -54.24
CA ASN A 211 32.89 -79.50 -54.82
C ASN A 211 31.74 -79.09 -53.89
N VAL A 212 31.17 -77.92 -54.17
CA VAL A 212 29.90 -77.83 -54.91
C VAL A 212 29.79 -76.41 -55.48
N VAL A 213 29.77 -76.35 -56.82
CA VAL A 213 29.00 -75.41 -57.65
C VAL A 213 29.52 -73.96 -57.61
N GLN A 214 30.31 -73.57 -58.60
CA GLN A 214 29.81 -72.99 -59.85
C GLN A 214 29.04 -71.70 -59.54
N GLU A 215 29.77 -70.60 -59.52
CA GLU A 215 29.57 -69.49 -60.47
C GLU A 215 28.45 -68.54 -60.05
N GLU A 216 28.84 -67.26 -59.96
CA GLU A 216 27.99 -66.09 -60.13
C GLU A 216 27.09 -65.68 -58.95
N ASP A 217 27.73 -64.97 -58.00
CA ASP A 217 27.12 -63.80 -57.39
C ASP A 217 26.74 -62.78 -58.48
N SER A 218 25.50 -62.87 -58.97
CA SER A 218 24.69 -61.71 -59.27
C SER A 218 23.40 -61.90 -58.46
N ILE A 219 23.05 -60.98 -57.55
CA ILE A 219 22.10 -59.91 -57.86
C ILE A 219 22.00 -59.03 -56.59
N GLN A 220 22.13 -57.73 -56.84
CA GLN A 220 21.59 -56.55 -56.15
C GLN A 220 20.41 -56.80 -55.17
N LEU A 221 20.24 -55.99 -54.13
CA LEU A 221 19.31 -54.84 -54.04
C LEU A 221 19.20 -54.56 -52.53
N GLU A 222 18.95 -53.39 -52.00
CA GLU A 222 18.89 -51.99 -52.39
C GLU A 222 18.74 -51.25 -51.04
N LYS A 223 19.12 -49.98 -51.01
CA LYS A 223 18.89 -49.05 -49.89
C LYS A 223 17.40 -48.92 -49.55
N PRO A 224 17.06 -48.47 -48.33
CA PRO A 224 16.89 -47.02 -48.10
C PRO A 224 17.87 -46.41 -47.08
#